data_AF-A0A932XBF6-F1
#
_entry.id   AF-A0A932XBF6-F1
#
_cell.length_a   1.000
_cell.length_b   1.000
_cell.length_c   1.000
_cell.angle_alpha   90.00
_cell.angle_beta   90.00
_cell.angle_gamma   90.00
#
_symmetry.space_group_name_H-M   'P 1'
#
loop_
_entity.id
_entity.type
_entity.pdbx_description
1 polymer ?
#
loop_
_entity_poly.entity_id
_entity_poly.type
_entity_poly.pdbx_seq_one_letter_code
_entity_poly.pdbx_strand_id
1 'polypeptide(L)'
;MLAIAVLLTGAVAILIHAFLTHDFSIKYVAEQSSLDMPWYYVLSSLYGGQAGSLFYWTWMLSLFSAGVVIVHWRDEAAGLGGNATVQPLLPYTMATLMGILTFFLGILCFLTNPFEPLGFAIADGRGLNPLLRDYGMLSHPPMLLAGYMSWSVPFAFAVAAMVTGRLGSEWIVAIRRWTLVGWTIQGMGLLLGGWWAYHVLGWGGYWGWDPVENVALLPWLLGTAFLHSIMVQERRGMLKVWNIVLCILAFALSIFGTFVVRSGVISSVHSFAQSTVGPYFFAFLAVVLFGSLGLLFYRLQQLKSEGEFDSMLSRESAFLFNNLLFAGVAFVTFWGTIFPLLSEA
;
A
#
# COMPACT_ATOMS: atom_id res chain seq x y z
N MET A 1 16.08 5.85 -7.93
CA MET A 1 14.67 5.68 -8.35
C MET A 1 14.53 5.12 -9.75
N LEU A 2 14.77 5.91 -10.81
CA LEU A 2 14.49 5.46 -12.19
C LEU A 2 15.25 4.20 -12.59
N ALA A 3 16.56 4.14 -12.30
CA ALA A 3 17.35 2.95 -12.55
C ALA A 3 16.77 1.71 -11.84
N ILE A 4 16.35 1.85 -10.57
CA ILE A 4 15.76 0.74 -9.80
C ILE A 4 14.43 0.30 -10.40
N ALA A 5 13.58 1.26 -10.82
CA ALA A 5 12.32 0.94 -11.49
C ALA A 5 12.52 0.20 -12.82
N VAL A 6 13.52 0.61 -13.61
CA VAL A 6 13.89 -0.09 -14.85
C VAL A 6 14.39 -1.51 -14.56
N LEU A 7 15.29 -1.67 -13.59
CA LEU A 7 15.84 -2.98 -13.21
C LEU A 7 14.75 -3.91 -12.66
N LEU A 8 13.87 -3.42 -11.78
CA LEU A 8 12.75 -4.20 -11.25
C LEU A 8 11.74 -4.56 -12.35
N THR A 9 11.46 -3.65 -13.28
CA THR A 9 10.60 -3.94 -14.44
C THR A 9 11.22 -5.02 -15.32
N GLY A 10 12.53 -4.95 -15.57
CA GLY A 10 13.27 -5.99 -16.29
C GLY A 10 13.22 -7.34 -15.58
N ALA A 11 13.41 -7.35 -14.26
CA ALA A 11 13.32 -8.58 -13.46
C ALA A 11 11.89 -9.16 -13.47
N VAL A 12 10.85 -8.32 -13.37
CA VAL A 12 9.46 -8.76 -13.52
C VAL A 12 9.22 -9.36 -14.91
N ALA A 13 9.74 -8.74 -15.97
CA ALA A 13 9.64 -9.27 -17.33
C ALA A 13 10.34 -10.63 -17.47
N ILE A 14 11.50 -10.82 -16.84
CA ILE A 14 12.21 -12.11 -16.81
C ILE A 14 11.37 -13.17 -16.10
N LEU A 15 10.78 -12.84 -14.94
CA LEU A 15 9.94 -13.80 -14.21
C LEU A 15 8.66 -14.16 -14.98
N ILE A 16 8.02 -13.16 -15.60
CA ILE A 16 6.87 -13.40 -16.50
C ILE A 16 7.27 -14.31 -17.66
N HIS A 17 8.44 -14.08 -18.27
CA HIS A 17 8.95 -14.94 -19.34
C HIS A 17 9.12 -16.37 -18.84
N ALA A 18 9.76 -16.57 -17.69
CA ALA A 18 9.94 -17.88 -17.08
C ALA A 18 8.61 -18.60 -16.80
N PHE A 19 7.59 -17.87 -16.34
CA PHE A 19 6.23 -18.42 -16.20
C PHE A 19 5.64 -18.86 -17.55
N LEU A 20 5.69 -18.00 -18.56
CA LEU A 20 5.11 -18.28 -19.89
C LEU A 20 5.84 -19.38 -20.65
N THR A 21 7.13 -19.58 -20.39
CA THR A 21 7.92 -20.69 -20.96
C THR A 21 7.95 -21.92 -20.07
N HIS A 22 7.22 -21.92 -18.95
CA HIS A 22 7.17 -23.02 -17.98
C HIS A 22 8.56 -23.46 -17.50
N ASP A 23 9.43 -22.50 -17.16
CA ASP A 23 10.76 -22.78 -16.61
C ASP A 23 10.65 -23.26 -15.15
N PHE A 24 10.37 -24.55 -15.00
CA PHE A 24 10.26 -25.21 -13.69
C PHE A 24 11.60 -25.41 -12.97
N SER A 25 12.72 -24.93 -13.53
CA SER A 25 13.98 -24.84 -12.78
C SER A 25 13.93 -23.78 -11.68
N ILE A 26 13.02 -22.79 -11.81
CA ILE A 26 12.74 -21.78 -10.79
C ILE A 26 11.65 -22.30 -9.86
N LYS A 27 11.94 -22.37 -8.56
CA LYS A 27 11.05 -22.91 -7.53
C LYS A 27 9.69 -22.22 -7.53
N TYR A 28 9.67 -20.89 -7.62
CA TYR A 28 8.43 -20.12 -7.61
C TYR A 28 7.54 -20.43 -8.83
N VAL A 29 8.14 -20.64 -10.01
CA VAL A 29 7.42 -21.02 -11.24
C VAL A 29 6.83 -22.42 -11.09
N ALA A 30 7.61 -23.37 -10.59
CA ALA A 30 7.18 -24.74 -10.30
C ALA A 30 6.06 -24.81 -9.25
N GLU A 31 6.06 -23.95 -8.24
CA GLU A 31 5.06 -23.95 -7.18
C GLU A 31 3.75 -23.27 -7.57
N GLN A 32 3.79 -22.27 -8.47
CA GLN A 32 2.64 -21.41 -8.77
C GLN A 32 2.07 -21.58 -10.17
N SER A 33 2.68 -22.40 -11.03
CA SER A 33 2.19 -22.66 -12.39
C SER A 33 2.29 -24.13 -12.79
N SER A 34 1.54 -24.51 -13.82
CA SER A 34 1.51 -25.87 -14.40
C SER A 34 1.12 -25.78 -15.88
N LEU A 35 1.38 -26.86 -16.64
CA LEU A 35 1.16 -26.93 -18.08
C LEU A 35 -0.32 -26.92 -18.49
N ASP A 36 -1.21 -27.35 -17.58
CA ASP A 36 -2.67 -27.38 -17.80
C ASP A 36 -3.32 -25.99 -17.65
N MET A 37 -2.59 -25.00 -17.12
CA MET A 37 -3.15 -23.66 -16.91
C MET A 37 -3.17 -22.84 -18.20
N PRO A 38 -4.31 -22.20 -18.53
CA PRO A 38 -4.34 -21.14 -19.52
C PRO A 38 -3.32 -20.03 -19.25
N TRP A 39 -2.76 -19.45 -20.31
CA TRP A 39 -1.69 -18.44 -20.22
C TRP A 39 -2.02 -17.24 -19.31
N TYR A 40 -3.30 -16.85 -19.21
CA TYR A 40 -3.71 -15.72 -18.38
C TYR A 40 -3.68 -16.05 -16.87
N TYR A 41 -3.90 -17.32 -16.49
CA TYR A 41 -3.65 -17.77 -15.11
C TYR A 41 -2.16 -17.97 -14.85
N VAL A 42 -1.38 -18.37 -15.86
CA VAL A 42 0.09 -18.40 -15.76
C VAL A 42 0.64 -16.99 -15.50
N LEU A 43 0.08 -15.95 -16.10
CA LEU A 43 0.45 -14.56 -15.79
C LEU A 43 0.06 -14.14 -14.38
N SER A 44 -1.14 -14.52 -13.90
CA SER A 44 -1.57 -14.17 -12.55
C SER A 44 -0.75 -14.88 -11.46
N SER A 45 -0.06 -15.97 -11.79
CA SER A 45 0.93 -16.62 -10.91
C SER A 45 2.06 -15.71 -10.48
N LEU A 46 2.33 -14.61 -11.22
CA LEU A 46 3.30 -13.58 -10.82
C LEU A 46 3.09 -13.13 -9.38
N TYR A 47 1.84 -13.02 -8.92
CA TYR A 47 1.48 -12.57 -7.58
C TYR A 47 0.63 -13.59 -6.80
N GLY A 48 0.54 -14.84 -7.28
CA GLY A 48 -0.24 -15.91 -6.66
C GLY A 48 0.35 -16.50 -5.38
N GLY A 49 1.66 -16.37 -5.18
CA GLY A 49 2.37 -16.83 -4.00
C GLY A 49 3.12 -15.70 -3.29
N GLN A 50 3.80 -16.05 -2.20
CA GLN A 50 4.43 -15.06 -1.32
C GLN A 50 5.57 -14.26 -1.96
N ALA A 51 6.54 -14.94 -2.57
CA ALA A 51 7.68 -14.26 -3.17
C ALA A 51 7.23 -13.30 -4.28
N GLY A 52 6.34 -13.76 -5.16
CA GLY A 52 5.88 -12.98 -6.30
C GLY A 52 4.95 -11.82 -5.94
N SER A 53 4.07 -11.96 -4.96
CA SER A 53 3.24 -10.83 -4.50
C SER A 53 4.06 -9.75 -3.78
N LEU A 54 5.07 -10.13 -2.99
CA LEU A 54 6.04 -9.17 -2.42
C LEU A 54 6.89 -8.52 -3.52
N PHE A 55 7.25 -9.28 -4.55
CA PHE A 55 7.98 -8.77 -5.70
C PHE A 55 7.14 -7.76 -6.50
N TYR A 56 5.87 -8.07 -6.76
CA TYR A 56 4.92 -7.14 -7.38
C TYR A 56 4.78 -5.85 -6.58
N TRP A 57 4.69 -5.95 -5.24
CA TRP A 57 4.66 -4.77 -4.39
C TRP A 57 5.90 -3.90 -4.50
N THR A 58 7.07 -4.53 -4.45
CA THR A 58 8.36 -3.85 -4.58
C THR A 58 8.47 -3.15 -5.93
N TRP A 59 7.99 -3.81 -6.99
CA TRP A 59 7.88 -3.23 -8.32
C TRP A 59 6.93 -2.02 -8.33
N MET A 60 5.71 -2.13 -7.80
CA MET A 60 4.77 -1.00 -7.71
C MET A 60 5.34 0.18 -6.92
N LEU A 61 6.00 -0.06 -5.79
CA LEU A 61 6.70 0.98 -5.02
C LEU A 61 7.71 1.73 -5.89
N SER A 62 8.51 0.98 -6.66
CA SER A 62 9.51 1.57 -7.55
C SER A 62 8.88 2.39 -8.67
N LEU A 63 7.75 1.95 -9.22
CA LEU A 63 7.01 2.69 -10.25
C LEU A 63 6.38 3.96 -9.69
N PHE A 64 5.73 3.93 -8.53
CA PHE A 64 5.22 5.13 -7.88
C PHE A 64 6.35 6.11 -7.55
N SER A 65 7.47 5.62 -7.03
CA SER A 65 8.64 6.44 -6.71
C SER A 65 9.26 7.07 -7.97
N ALA A 66 9.39 6.32 -9.05
CA ALA A 66 9.80 6.83 -10.36
C ALA A 66 8.80 7.86 -10.91
N GLY A 67 7.51 7.60 -10.74
CA GLY A 67 6.43 8.51 -11.12
C GLY A 67 6.52 9.85 -10.43
N VAL A 68 6.85 9.89 -9.13
CA VAL A 68 7.06 11.17 -8.41
C VAL A 68 8.15 12.00 -9.08
N VAL A 69 9.27 11.38 -9.45
CA VAL A 69 10.39 12.05 -10.14
C VAL A 69 9.98 12.52 -11.54
N ILE A 70 9.36 11.65 -12.34
CA ILE A 70 8.97 11.96 -13.72
C ILE A 70 7.96 13.12 -13.75
N VAL A 71 6.92 13.05 -12.92
CA VAL A 71 5.90 14.10 -12.92
C VAL A 71 6.50 15.41 -12.39
N HIS A 72 7.39 15.37 -11.38
CA HIS A 72 8.11 16.56 -10.94
C HIS A 72 8.93 17.20 -12.06
N TRP A 73 9.71 16.43 -12.83
CA TRP A 73 10.48 16.96 -13.97
C TRP A 73 9.59 17.52 -15.08
N ARG A 74 8.45 16.87 -15.34
CA ARG A 74 7.46 17.37 -16.31
C ARG A 74 6.87 18.71 -15.88
N ASP A 75 6.52 18.84 -14.61
CA ASP A 75 5.99 20.10 -14.06
C ASP A 75 7.04 21.22 -14.12
N GLU A 76 8.32 20.88 -13.85
CA GLU A 76 9.45 21.81 -13.96
C GLU A 76 9.65 22.30 -15.41
N ALA A 77 9.71 21.37 -16.36
CA ALA A 77 9.89 21.67 -17.77
C ALA A 77 8.73 22.47 -18.37
N ALA A 78 7.51 22.28 -17.86
CA ALA A 78 6.32 23.02 -18.29
C ALA A 78 6.22 24.42 -17.66
N GLY A 79 7.17 24.84 -16.81
CA GLY A 79 7.11 26.13 -16.11
C GLY A 79 5.93 26.23 -15.14
N LEU A 80 5.35 25.10 -14.72
CA LEU A 80 4.28 25.07 -13.73
C LEU A 80 4.91 25.41 -12.36
N GLY A 81 4.90 26.70 -12.02
CA GLY A 81 5.55 27.31 -10.85
C GLY A 81 5.16 26.76 -9.47
N GLY A 82 4.32 25.74 -9.38
CA GLY A 82 4.06 24.96 -8.16
C GLY A 82 5.26 24.13 -7.69
N ASN A 83 6.36 24.11 -8.44
CA ASN A 83 7.50 23.24 -8.18
C ASN A 83 8.55 23.79 -7.21
N ALA A 84 8.72 25.12 -7.15
CA ALA A 84 9.73 25.74 -6.27
C ALA A 84 9.47 25.46 -4.78
N THR A 85 8.22 25.26 -4.40
CA THR A 85 7.80 25.00 -3.02
C THR A 85 7.94 23.53 -2.63
N VAL A 86 7.84 22.61 -3.60
CA VAL A 86 7.96 21.15 -3.42
C VAL A 86 9.41 20.69 -3.53
N GLN A 87 10.23 21.37 -4.33
CA GLN A 87 11.63 21.04 -4.58
C GLN A 87 12.46 20.78 -3.30
N PRO A 88 12.32 21.56 -2.21
CA PRO A 88 13.07 21.31 -0.97
C PRO A 88 12.67 20.02 -0.25
N LEU A 89 11.47 19.48 -0.52
CA LEU A 89 10.97 18.26 0.10
C LEU A 89 11.45 17.01 -0.63
N LEU A 90 11.66 17.09 -1.94
CA LEU A 90 11.90 15.93 -2.78
C LEU A 90 13.10 15.07 -2.37
N PRO A 91 14.27 15.61 -1.97
CA PRO A 91 15.36 14.77 -1.51
C PRO A 91 14.97 13.88 -0.33
N TYR A 92 14.18 14.42 0.61
CA TYR A 92 13.71 13.70 1.80
C TYR A 92 12.54 12.75 1.49
N THR A 93 11.66 13.13 0.57
CA THR A 93 10.61 12.24 0.03
C THR A 93 11.27 11.03 -0.64
N MET A 94 12.27 11.27 -1.50
CA MET A 94 13.02 10.21 -2.17
C MET A 94 13.80 9.35 -1.17
N ALA A 95 14.46 9.95 -0.18
CA ALA A 95 15.17 9.20 0.85
C ALA A 95 14.23 8.27 1.62
N THR A 96 13.03 8.75 1.99
CA THR A 96 12.02 7.94 2.67
C THR A 96 11.55 6.78 1.79
N LEU A 97 11.19 7.06 0.53
CA LEU A 97 10.81 6.02 -0.44
C LEU A 97 11.93 5.00 -0.70
N MET A 98 13.20 5.44 -0.72
CA MET A 98 14.34 4.53 -0.83
C MET A 98 14.55 3.69 0.42
N GLY A 99 14.31 4.24 1.60
CA GLY A 99 14.33 3.47 2.86
C GLY A 99 13.29 2.36 2.84
N ILE A 100 12.05 2.67 2.44
CA ILE A 100 10.99 1.67 2.26
C ILE A 100 11.40 0.64 1.20
N LEU A 101 11.86 1.08 0.03
CA LEU A 101 12.25 0.17 -1.06
C LEU A 101 13.41 -0.75 -0.66
N THR A 102 14.37 -0.23 0.11
CA THR A 102 15.51 -0.99 0.64
C THR A 102 15.04 -2.11 1.56
N PHE A 103 14.06 -1.84 2.44
CA PHE A 103 13.46 -2.87 3.27
C PHE A 103 12.84 -3.98 2.41
N PHE A 104 11.97 -3.63 1.46
CA PHE A 104 11.31 -4.61 0.58
C PHE A 104 12.30 -5.41 -0.28
N LEU A 105 13.32 -4.76 -0.85
CA LEU A 105 14.39 -5.44 -1.58
C LEU A 105 15.19 -6.37 -0.66
N GLY A 106 15.47 -5.96 0.59
CA GLY A 106 16.11 -6.81 1.58
C GLY A 106 15.32 -8.08 1.86
N ILE A 107 13.99 -7.98 2.01
CA ILE A 107 13.11 -9.14 2.16
C ILE A 107 13.23 -10.08 0.95
N LEU A 108 13.17 -9.55 -0.27
CA LEU A 108 13.26 -10.38 -1.48
C LEU A 108 14.63 -11.03 -1.67
N CYS A 109 15.72 -10.30 -1.41
CA CYS A 109 17.07 -10.80 -1.62
C CYS A 109 17.49 -11.83 -0.57
N PHE A 110 17.03 -11.69 0.68
CA PHE A 110 17.55 -12.50 1.79
C PHE A 110 16.55 -13.48 2.39
N LEU A 111 15.23 -13.28 2.23
CA LEU A 111 14.22 -14.11 2.88
C LEU A 111 13.27 -14.82 1.90
N THR A 112 12.89 -14.18 0.80
CA THR A 112 11.88 -14.72 -0.13
C THR A 112 12.20 -14.39 -1.58
N ASN A 113 13.21 -15.07 -2.13
CA ASN A 113 13.67 -14.84 -3.50
C ASN A 113 12.73 -15.46 -4.54
N PRO A 114 12.08 -14.67 -5.43
CA PRO A 114 11.21 -15.21 -6.48
C PRO A 114 11.97 -15.95 -7.59
N PHE A 115 13.30 -15.87 -7.62
CA PHE A 115 14.19 -16.56 -8.55
C PHE A 115 14.98 -17.70 -7.87
N GLU A 116 14.56 -18.15 -6.69
CA GLU A 116 15.20 -19.29 -6.01
C GLU A 116 15.19 -20.53 -6.93
N PRO A 117 16.34 -21.16 -7.20
CA PRO A 117 16.38 -22.41 -7.96
C PRO A 117 15.67 -23.54 -7.21
N LEU A 118 14.91 -24.37 -7.93
CA LEU A 118 14.26 -25.54 -7.35
C LEU A 118 15.28 -26.63 -6.94
N GLY A 119 16.38 -26.74 -7.66
CA GLY A 119 17.48 -27.67 -7.37
C GLY A 119 17.31 -29.09 -7.94
N PHE A 120 16.18 -29.39 -8.58
CA PHE A 120 15.93 -30.65 -9.29
C PHE A 120 14.96 -30.41 -10.45
N ALA A 121 14.99 -31.27 -11.47
CA ALA A 121 14.11 -31.16 -12.62
C ALA A 121 12.73 -31.78 -12.32
N ILE A 122 11.66 -31.11 -12.72
CA ILE A 122 10.30 -31.62 -12.72
C ILE A 122 9.69 -31.45 -14.11
N ALA A 123 8.76 -32.35 -14.48
CA ALA A 123 8.09 -32.31 -15.78
C ALA A 123 6.90 -31.33 -15.83
N ASP A 124 6.26 -31.12 -14.68
CA ASP A 124 5.13 -30.20 -14.52
C ASP A 124 5.15 -29.59 -13.12
N GLY A 125 4.61 -28.38 -13.00
CA GLY A 125 4.47 -27.68 -11.73
C GLY A 125 3.15 -27.98 -11.02
N ARG A 126 2.97 -27.39 -9.84
CA ARG A 126 1.79 -27.62 -8.99
C ARG A 126 0.56 -26.83 -9.46
N GLY A 127 0.77 -25.75 -10.19
CA GLY A 127 -0.28 -24.81 -10.59
C GLY A 127 -0.77 -23.92 -9.46
N LEU A 128 -1.58 -22.92 -9.81
CA LEU A 128 -2.32 -22.13 -8.84
C LEU A 128 -3.30 -23.00 -8.06
N ASN A 129 -3.53 -22.63 -6.80
CA ASN A 129 -4.64 -23.16 -6.01
C ASN A 129 -5.94 -23.06 -6.84
N PRO A 130 -6.74 -24.14 -6.96
CA PRO A 130 -7.97 -24.13 -7.74
C PRO A 130 -8.92 -22.96 -7.44
N LEU A 131 -8.99 -22.49 -6.19
CA LEU A 131 -9.81 -21.33 -5.80
C LEU A 131 -9.32 -20.01 -6.42
N LEU A 132 -8.05 -19.93 -6.81
CA LEU A 132 -7.45 -18.77 -7.47
C LEU A 132 -7.57 -18.83 -9.00
N ARG A 133 -8.09 -19.93 -9.57
CA ARG A 133 -8.34 -20.06 -11.01
C ARG A 133 -9.69 -19.41 -11.39
N ASP A 134 -9.83 -18.12 -11.08
CA ASP A 134 -11.01 -17.31 -11.37
C ASP A 134 -10.58 -15.94 -11.95
N TYR A 135 -11.43 -15.31 -12.77
CA TYR A 135 -11.12 -14.01 -13.37
C TYR A 135 -10.86 -12.90 -12.35
N GLY A 136 -11.38 -13.01 -11.12
CA GLY A 136 -11.05 -12.10 -10.02
C GLY A 136 -9.56 -12.08 -9.71
N MET A 137 -8.86 -13.22 -9.79
CA MET A 137 -7.42 -13.32 -9.57
C MET A 137 -6.60 -12.47 -10.55
N LEU A 138 -7.09 -12.24 -11.77
CA LEU A 138 -6.37 -11.45 -12.77
C LEU A 138 -6.38 -9.94 -12.44
N SER A 139 -7.37 -9.48 -11.66
CA SER A 139 -7.68 -8.05 -11.57
C SER A 139 -7.66 -7.52 -10.13
N HIS A 140 -8.26 -8.24 -9.18
CA HIS A 140 -8.36 -7.80 -7.79
C HIS A 140 -6.98 -7.68 -7.10
N PRO A 141 -6.14 -8.73 -7.03
CA PRO A 141 -4.87 -8.64 -6.30
C PRO A 141 -3.92 -7.56 -6.84
N PRO A 142 -3.70 -7.41 -8.17
CA PRO A 142 -2.86 -6.33 -8.70
C PRO A 142 -3.33 -4.94 -8.27
N MET A 143 -4.64 -4.67 -8.35
CA MET A 143 -5.21 -3.39 -7.94
C MET A 143 -5.08 -3.17 -6.43
N LEU A 144 -5.39 -4.17 -5.61
CA LEU A 144 -5.28 -4.03 -4.16
C LEU A 144 -3.84 -3.82 -3.70
N LEU A 145 -2.90 -4.62 -4.22
CA LEU A 145 -1.48 -4.52 -3.89
C LEU A 145 -0.91 -3.18 -4.36
N ALA A 146 -1.20 -2.75 -5.59
CA ALA A 146 -0.78 -1.42 -6.07
C ALA A 146 -1.39 -0.30 -5.20
N GLY A 147 -2.65 -0.45 -4.78
CA GLY A 147 -3.35 0.45 -3.88
C GLY A 147 -2.63 0.64 -2.55
N TYR A 148 -2.29 -0.45 -1.85
CA TYR A 148 -1.52 -0.38 -0.60
C TYR A 148 -0.20 0.36 -0.77
N MET A 149 0.53 0.04 -1.85
CA MET A 149 1.87 0.58 -2.03
C MET A 149 1.84 2.05 -2.45
N SER A 150 0.74 2.53 -3.03
CA SER A 150 0.57 3.94 -3.39
C SER A 150 0.60 4.89 -2.17
N TRP A 151 0.17 4.44 -0.99
CA TRP A 151 0.18 5.23 0.25
C TRP A 151 1.59 5.57 0.75
N SER A 152 2.61 4.87 0.26
CA SER A 152 4.01 5.20 0.54
C SER A 152 4.38 6.62 0.08
N VAL A 153 3.77 7.11 -1.01
CA VAL A 153 4.07 8.44 -1.55
C VAL A 153 3.51 9.53 -0.63
N PRO A 154 2.20 9.50 -0.24
CA PRO A 154 1.69 10.40 0.78
C PRO A 154 2.49 10.40 2.09
N PHE A 155 2.81 9.21 2.59
CA PHE A 155 3.62 9.06 3.80
C PHE A 155 5.00 9.70 3.64
N ALA A 156 5.70 9.48 2.53
CA ALA A 156 7.02 10.03 2.29
C ALA A 156 7.03 11.55 2.22
N PHE A 157 6.01 12.18 1.64
CA PHE A 157 5.86 13.64 1.66
C PHE A 157 5.58 14.18 3.07
N ALA A 158 4.76 13.49 3.87
CA ALA A 158 4.52 13.86 5.26
C ALA A 158 5.81 13.78 6.09
N VAL A 159 6.61 12.71 5.93
CA VAL A 159 7.93 12.58 6.57
C VAL A 159 8.86 13.70 6.11
N ALA A 160 8.94 13.99 4.80
CA ALA A 160 9.77 15.06 4.27
C ALA A 160 9.40 16.44 4.82
N ALA A 161 8.11 16.75 4.91
CA ALA A 161 7.61 17.99 5.51
C ALA A 161 8.05 18.11 6.97
N MET A 162 7.90 17.04 7.75
CA MET A 162 8.32 17.02 9.14
C MET A 162 9.84 17.07 9.35
N VAL A 163 10.63 16.40 8.51
CA VAL A 163 12.10 16.47 8.59
C VAL A 163 12.58 17.88 8.29
N THR A 164 12.08 18.48 7.20
CA THR A 164 12.49 19.82 6.76
C THR A 164 11.89 20.96 7.59
N GLY A 165 10.83 20.70 8.35
CA GLY A 165 10.06 21.74 9.05
C GLY A 165 9.20 22.60 8.11
N ARG A 166 9.05 22.22 6.84
CA ARG A 166 8.19 22.90 5.86
C ARG A 166 6.77 22.36 5.96
N LEU A 167 6.06 22.82 6.98
CA LEU A 167 4.75 22.30 7.42
C LEU A 167 3.56 23.11 6.90
N GLY A 168 3.78 24.01 5.94
CA GLY A 168 2.74 24.79 5.29
C GLY A 168 1.89 23.95 4.34
N SER A 169 1.19 24.60 3.43
CA SER A 169 0.33 23.94 2.43
C SER A 169 1.08 23.54 1.17
N GLU A 170 2.40 23.73 1.10
CA GLU A 170 3.20 23.46 -0.11
C GLU A 170 3.20 21.98 -0.49
N TRP A 171 3.36 21.10 0.50
CA TRP A 171 3.39 19.65 0.29
C TRP A 171 2.00 19.08 -0.06
N ILE A 172 0.93 19.79 0.29
CA ILE A 172 -0.47 19.39 0.05
C ILE A 172 -0.82 19.40 -1.43
N VAL A 173 -0.35 20.41 -2.17
CA VAL A 173 -0.64 20.49 -3.61
C VAL A 173 0.01 19.31 -4.33
N ALA A 174 1.24 18.96 -3.94
CA ALA A 174 1.98 17.84 -4.51
C ALA A 174 1.34 16.48 -4.18
N ILE A 175 0.89 16.29 -2.95
CA ILE A 175 0.39 15.00 -2.46
C ILE A 175 -1.02 14.67 -2.96
N ARG A 176 -1.85 15.69 -3.27
CA ARG A 176 -3.26 15.50 -3.66
C ARG A 176 -3.41 14.57 -4.86
N ARG A 177 -2.61 14.75 -5.92
CA ARG A 177 -2.67 13.90 -7.12
C ARG A 177 -2.33 12.45 -6.80
N TRP A 178 -1.31 12.22 -5.97
CA TRP A 178 -0.86 10.88 -5.60
C TRP A 178 -1.88 10.18 -4.69
N THR A 179 -2.51 10.95 -3.81
CA THR A 179 -3.58 10.48 -2.94
C THR A 179 -4.79 10.04 -3.75
N LEU A 180 -5.21 10.82 -4.75
CA LEU A 180 -6.33 10.45 -5.64
C LEU A 180 -6.03 9.21 -6.49
N VAL A 181 -4.80 9.09 -7.00
CA VAL A 181 -4.35 7.89 -7.74
C VAL A 181 -4.43 6.67 -6.82
N GLY A 182 -3.84 6.76 -5.63
CA GLY A 182 -3.83 5.66 -4.67
C GLY A 182 -5.22 5.26 -4.18
N TRP A 183 -6.04 6.25 -3.83
CA TRP A 183 -7.44 6.06 -3.42
C TRP A 183 -8.27 5.37 -4.52
N THR A 184 -8.09 5.77 -5.78
CA THR A 184 -8.80 5.16 -6.92
C THR A 184 -8.36 3.71 -7.12
N ILE A 185 -7.06 3.45 -7.16
CA ILE A 185 -6.51 2.11 -7.37
C ILE A 185 -6.95 1.16 -6.24
N GLN A 186 -6.83 1.58 -4.98
CA GLN A 186 -7.27 0.75 -3.86
C GLN A 186 -8.78 0.58 -3.83
N GLY A 187 -9.56 1.62 -4.15
CA GLY A 187 -11.01 1.53 -4.27
C GLY A 187 -11.44 0.52 -5.33
N MET A 188 -10.79 0.51 -6.49
CA MET A 188 -11.00 -0.52 -7.52
C MET A 188 -10.64 -1.91 -7.01
N GLY A 189 -9.51 -2.04 -6.30
CA GLY A 189 -9.13 -3.29 -5.63
C GLY A 189 -10.24 -3.80 -4.70
N LEU A 190 -10.74 -2.95 -3.80
CA LEU A 190 -11.82 -3.29 -2.86
C LEU A 190 -13.11 -3.70 -3.57
N LEU A 191 -13.54 -2.96 -4.60
CA LEU A 191 -14.75 -3.28 -5.37
C LEU A 191 -14.62 -4.63 -6.10
N LEU A 192 -13.47 -4.88 -6.73
CA LEU A 192 -13.20 -6.15 -7.40
C LEU A 192 -13.12 -7.30 -6.40
N GLY A 193 -12.60 -7.05 -5.20
CA GLY A 193 -12.53 -8.04 -4.10
C GLY A 193 -13.91 -8.45 -3.63
N GLY A 194 -14.76 -7.49 -3.27
CA GLY A 194 -16.14 -7.75 -2.86
C GLY A 194 -16.97 -8.46 -3.94
N TRP A 195 -16.77 -8.10 -5.21
CA TRP A 195 -17.37 -8.81 -6.34
C TRP A 195 -16.88 -10.27 -6.43
N TRP A 196 -15.57 -10.48 -6.37
CA TRP A 196 -14.98 -11.81 -6.48
C TRP A 196 -15.36 -12.72 -5.31
N ALA A 197 -15.32 -12.20 -4.08
CA ALA A 197 -15.72 -12.92 -2.89
C ALA A 197 -17.21 -13.31 -2.91
N TYR A 198 -18.09 -12.44 -3.40
CA TYR A 198 -19.49 -12.79 -3.63
C TYR A 198 -19.65 -13.93 -4.65
N HIS A 199 -18.89 -13.87 -5.74
CA HIS A 199 -18.95 -14.86 -6.82
C HIS A 199 -18.44 -16.26 -6.39
N VAL A 200 -17.32 -16.32 -5.67
CA VAL A 200 -16.63 -17.59 -5.37
C VAL A 200 -16.95 -18.13 -3.97
N LEU A 201 -17.08 -17.26 -2.97
CA LEU A 201 -17.28 -17.67 -1.58
C LEU A 201 -18.73 -17.54 -1.11
N GLY A 202 -19.60 -16.94 -1.93
CA GLY A 202 -21.04 -16.85 -1.66
C GLY A 202 -21.35 -16.16 -0.32
N TRP A 203 -20.56 -15.17 0.07
CA TRP A 203 -20.55 -14.44 1.35
C TRP A 203 -21.84 -13.71 1.72
N GLY A 204 -23.02 -14.34 1.62
CA GLY A 204 -24.32 -13.78 2.03
C GLY A 204 -24.69 -12.42 1.40
N GLY A 205 -23.88 -11.89 0.47
CA GLY A 205 -23.89 -10.53 -0.03
C GLY A 205 -22.49 -10.05 -0.45
N TYR A 206 -22.42 -8.92 -1.16
CA TYR A 206 -21.17 -8.32 -1.67
C TYR A 206 -20.17 -7.87 -0.59
N TRP A 207 -20.53 -7.97 0.69
CA TRP A 207 -19.82 -7.39 1.83
C TRP A 207 -19.82 -8.34 3.03
N GLY A 208 -19.68 -9.64 2.84
CA GLY A 208 -19.43 -10.59 3.93
C GLY A 208 -17.94 -10.74 4.24
N TRP A 209 -17.24 -9.63 4.47
CA TRP A 209 -15.78 -9.51 4.51
C TRP A 209 -15.07 -10.51 5.43
N ASP A 210 -14.02 -11.14 4.92
CA ASP A 210 -13.04 -11.80 5.77
C ASP A 210 -12.12 -10.78 6.46
N PRO A 211 -11.41 -11.19 7.53
CA PRO A 211 -10.53 -10.30 8.29
C PRO A 211 -9.47 -9.58 7.45
N VAL A 212 -8.90 -10.21 6.41
CA VAL A 212 -7.88 -9.58 5.57
C VAL A 212 -8.47 -8.48 4.70
N GLU A 213 -9.63 -8.71 4.10
CA GLU A 213 -10.32 -7.65 3.37
C GLU A 213 -10.72 -6.49 4.29
N ASN A 214 -11.15 -6.78 5.54
CA ASN A 214 -11.42 -5.73 6.52
C ASN A 214 -10.19 -4.85 6.78
N VAL A 215 -9.01 -5.46 6.93
CA VAL A 215 -7.75 -4.70 7.04
C VAL A 215 -7.48 -3.89 5.78
N ALA A 216 -7.82 -4.43 4.61
CA ALA A 216 -7.66 -3.75 3.33
C ALA A 216 -8.53 -2.51 3.15
N LEU A 217 -9.66 -2.44 3.84
CA LEU A 217 -10.52 -1.27 3.85
C LEU A 217 -9.92 -0.10 4.63
N LEU A 218 -9.14 -0.37 5.68
CA LEU A 218 -8.72 0.66 6.65
C LEU A 218 -7.88 1.80 6.05
N PRO A 219 -6.83 1.53 5.23
CA PRO A 219 -6.09 2.60 4.57
C PRO A 219 -6.96 3.46 3.67
N TRP A 220 -7.94 2.85 3.01
CA TRP A 220 -8.86 3.55 2.10
C TRP A 220 -9.81 4.48 2.87
N LEU A 221 -10.33 4.06 4.02
CA LEU A 221 -11.16 4.91 4.89
C LEU A 221 -10.37 6.13 5.40
N LEU A 222 -9.17 5.91 5.93
CA LEU A 222 -8.32 7.02 6.41
C LEU A 222 -7.82 7.91 5.27
N GLY A 223 -7.55 7.33 4.10
CA GLY A 223 -7.26 8.05 2.87
C GLY A 223 -8.43 8.91 2.39
N THR A 224 -9.66 8.41 2.54
CA THR A 224 -10.89 9.18 2.24
C THR A 224 -11.04 10.35 3.20
N ALA A 225 -10.83 10.12 4.50
CA ALA A 225 -10.81 11.18 5.50
C ALA A 225 -9.78 12.26 5.10
N PHE A 226 -8.57 11.83 4.74
CA PHE A 226 -7.46 12.70 4.33
C PHE A 226 -7.80 13.54 3.09
N LEU A 227 -8.39 12.95 2.05
CA LEU A 227 -8.82 13.67 0.86
C LEU A 227 -9.83 14.80 1.15
N HIS A 228 -10.63 14.66 2.19
CA HIS A 228 -11.56 15.70 2.61
C HIS A 228 -10.90 16.75 3.51
N SER A 229 -10.07 16.32 4.46
CA SER A 229 -9.41 17.23 5.41
C SER A 229 -8.25 18.02 4.79
N ILE A 230 -7.66 17.54 3.70
CA ILE A 230 -6.64 18.27 2.95
C ILE A 230 -7.19 19.56 2.34
N MET A 231 -8.46 19.57 1.93
CA MET A 231 -9.12 20.78 1.40
C MET A 231 -9.29 21.86 2.47
N VAL A 232 -9.50 21.46 3.72
CA VAL A 232 -9.61 22.37 4.86
C VAL A 232 -8.25 22.96 5.20
N GLN A 233 -7.18 22.15 5.19
CA GLN A 233 -5.83 22.66 5.42
C GLN A 233 -5.38 23.62 4.31
N GLU A 234 -5.65 23.31 3.05
CA GLU A 234 -5.30 24.17 1.92
C GLU A 234 -6.00 25.54 2.00
N ARG A 235 -7.28 25.57 2.39
CA ARG A 235 -8.07 26.81 2.40
C ARG A 235 -7.98 27.63 3.69
N ARG A 236 -7.70 26.98 4.84
CA ARG A 236 -7.81 27.60 6.18
C ARG A 236 -6.57 27.41 7.05
N GLY A 237 -5.56 26.65 6.62
CA GLY A 237 -4.37 26.38 7.44
C GLY A 237 -4.65 25.57 8.72
N MET A 238 -5.79 24.86 8.79
CA MET A 238 -6.21 24.04 9.93
C MET A 238 -5.92 22.55 9.70
N LEU A 239 -6.10 21.72 10.73
CA LEU A 239 -6.00 20.24 10.66
C LEU A 239 -4.63 19.70 10.22
N LYS A 240 -3.54 20.47 10.39
CA LYS A 240 -2.19 20.07 9.99
C LYS A 240 -1.74 18.75 10.65
N VAL A 241 -1.90 18.65 11.98
CA VAL A 241 -1.59 17.43 12.74
C VAL A 241 -2.46 16.26 12.27
N TRP A 242 -3.76 16.49 12.12
CA TRP A 242 -4.73 15.48 11.70
C TRP A 242 -4.36 14.86 10.34
N ASN A 243 -4.03 15.71 9.36
CA ASN A 243 -3.62 15.29 8.03
C ASN A 243 -2.34 14.46 8.03
N ILE A 244 -1.35 14.84 8.83
CA ILE A 244 -0.11 14.06 8.99
C ILE A 244 -0.42 12.69 9.62
N VAL A 245 -1.24 12.66 10.69
CA VAL A 245 -1.64 11.40 11.33
C VAL A 245 -2.37 10.49 10.35
N LEU A 246 -3.30 11.01 9.54
CA LEU A 246 -3.99 10.21 8.53
C LEU A 246 -3.03 9.64 7.47
N CYS A 247 -2.05 10.41 7.01
CA CYS A 247 -1.01 9.88 6.10
C CYS A 247 -0.18 8.77 6.74
N ILE A 248 0.24 8.95 8.00
CA ILE A 248 0.99 7.96 8.77
C ILE A 248 0.17 6.68 8.91
N LEU A 249 -1.06 6.79 9.37
CA LEU A 249 -1.93 5.64 9.64
C LEU A 249 -2.34 4.92 8.35
N ALA A 250 -2.64 5.62 7.25
CA ALA A 250 -2.98 4.97 5.98
C ALA A 250 -1.83 4.08 5.46
N PHE A 251 -0.59 4.58 5.50
CA PHE A 251 0.57 3.77 5.12
C PHE A 251 0.86 2.66 6.15
N ALA A 252 0.83 2.97 7.45
CA ALA A 252 1.04 1.97 8.50
C ALA A 252 0.02 0.83 8.42
N LEU A 253 -1.25 1.12 8.15
CA LEU A 253 -2.29 0.12 7.99
C LEU A 253 -2.13 -0.72 6.71
N SER A 254 -1.54 -0.14 5.65
CA SER A 254 -1.17 -0.91 4.46
C SER A 254 -0.08 -1.94 4.78
N ILE A 255 0.93 -1.55 5.56
CA ILE A 255 1.98 -2.45 6.07
C ILE A 255 1.41 -3.45 7.08
N PHE A 256 0.45 -3.03 7.90
CA PHE A 256 -0.25 -3.92 8.83
C PHE A 256 -1.02 -5.00 8.09
N GLY A 257 -1.70 -4.68 6.98
CA GLY A 257 -2.34 -5.65 6.10
C GLY A 257 -1.35 -6.69 5.57
N THR A 258 -0.14 -6.26 5.20
CA THR A 258 0.95 -7.19 4.87
C THR A 258 1.26 -8.13 6.02
N PHE A 259 1.47 -7.56 7.22
CA PHE A 259 1.83 -8.33 8.39
C PHE A 259 0.77 -9.39 8.69
N VAL A 260 -0.51 -9.04 8.67
CA VAL A 260 -1.63 -9.96 8.91
C VAL A 260 -1.61 -11.13 7.93
N VAL A 261 -1.51 -10.84 6.63
CA VAL A 261 -1.53 -11.83 5.55
C VAL A 261 -0.32 -12.78 5.57
N ARG A 262 0.81 -12.36 6.16
CA ARG A 262 2.10 -13.09 6.13
C ARG A 262 2.49 -13.77 7.44
N SER A 263 1.89 -13.34 8.54
CA SER A 263 2.20 -13.86 9.87
C SER A 263 1.27 -15.02 10.26
N GLY A 264 0.09 -15.12 9.64
CA GLY A 264 -0.92 -16.12 10.01
C GLY A 264 -1.48 -15.89 11.42
N VAL A 265 -1.35 -14.68 11.96
CA VAL A 265 -1.91 -14.31 13.29
C VAL A 265 -3.43 -14.23 13.28
N ILE A 266 -4.03 -13.98 12.10
CA ILE A 266 -5.47 -13.99 11.88
C ILE A 266 -5.79 -15.09 10.88
N SER A 267 -6.76 -15.94 11.19
CA SER A 267 -7.28 -16.92 10.24
C SER A 267 -8.03 -16.22 9.11
N SER A 268 -7.61 -16.45 7.86
CA SER A 268 -8.24 -15.88 6.67
C SER A 268 -7.92 -16.73 5.45
N VAL A 269 -8.84 -16.75 4.48
CA VAL A 269 -8.66 -17.37 3.15
C VAL A 269 -7.54 -16.72 2.33
N HIS A 270 -7.18 -15.48 2.68
CA HIS A 270 -6.10 -14.71 2.06
C HIS A 270 -4.76 -14.90 2.76
N SER A 271 -4.73 -15.61 3.89
CA SER A 271 -3.48 -15.87 4.60
C SER A 271 -2.63 -16.84 3.80
N PHE A 272 -1.38 -16.46 3.58
CA PHE A 272 -0.39 -17.41 3.08
C PHE A 272 0.04 -18.32 4.24
N ALA A 273 0.55 -19.52 3.92
CA ALA A 273 1.14 -20.40 4.93
C ALA A 273 2.10 -19.61 5.84
N GLN A 274 2.11 -19.90 7.15
CA GLN A 274 2.92 -19.15 8.11
C GLN A 274 4.35 -19.02 7.61
N SER A 275 4.79 -17.77 7.44
CA SER A 275 6.07 -17.44 6.84
C SER A 275 7.02 -16.83 7.85
N THR A 276 8.32 -16.98 7.62
CA THR A 276 9.38 -16.37 8.43
C THR A 276 9.45 -14.85 8.31
N VAL A 277 8.66 -14.25 7.41
CA VAL A 277 8.74 -12.82 7.06
C VAL A 277 7.86 -11.95 7.98
N GLY A 278 6.84 -12.53 8.62
CA GLY A 278 5.91 -11.81 9.51
C GLY A 278 6.60 -10.91 10.56
N PRO A 279 7.58 -11.42 11.34
CA PRO A 279 8.30 -10.62 12.34
C PRO A 279 9.03 -9.40 11.76
N TYR A 280 9.56 -9.50 10.53
CA TYR A 280 10.24 -8.39 9.86
C TYR A 280 9.25 -7.28 9.48
N PHE A 281 8.05 -7.62 9.02
CA PHE A 281 7.00 -6.65 8.76
C PHE A 281 6.47 -6.00 10.04
N PHE A 282 6.39 -6.75 11.14
CA PHE A 282 6.02 -6.20 12.45
C PHE A 282 7.07 -5.19 12.94
N ALA A 283 8.36 -5.53 12.86
CA ALA A 283 9.45 -4.62 13.21
C ALA A 283 9.45 -3.38 12.31
N PHE A 284 9.24 -3.55 11.00
CA PHE A 284 9.14 -2.44 10.06
C PHE A 284 7.94 -1.52 10.36
N LEU A 285 6.78 -2.09 10.68
CA LEU A 285 5.60 -1.35 11.11
C LEU A 285 5.89 -0.53 12.37
N ALA A 286 6.60 -1.10 13.35
CA ALA A 286 7.01 -0.40 14.55
C ALA A 286 7.96 0.78 14.23
N VAL A 287 8.94 0.60 13.33
CA VAL A 287 9.83 1.70 12.88
C VAL A 287 9.03 2.79 12.18
N VAL A 288 8.10 2.42 11.29
CA VAL A 288 7.23 3.38 10.59
C VAL A 288 6.41 4.18 11.60
N LEU A 289 5.72 3.51 12.53
CA LEU A 289 4.86 4.16 13.52
C LEU A 289 5.67 5.01 14.51
N PHE A 290 6.63 4.43 15.23
CA PHE A 290 7.38 5.15 16.25
C PHE A 290 8.29 6.23 15.67
N GLY A 291 8.91 5.98 14.51
CA GLY A 291 9.73 6.96 13.82
C GLY A 291 8.92 8.17 13.34
N SER A 292 7.79 7.92 12.67
CA SER A 292 6.95 9.02 12.16
C SER A 292 6.17 9.75 13.25
N LEU A 293 5.65 9.04 14.25
CA LEU A 293 4.99 9.66 15.41
C LEU A 293 5.98 10.43 16.28
N GLY A 294 7.20 9.90 16.51
CA GLY A 294 8.25 10.63 17.23
C GLY A 294 8.61 11.93 16.53
N LEU A 295 8.71 11.90 15.20
CA LEU A 295 8.94 13.09 14.38
C LEU A 295 7.76 14.08 14.43
N LEU A 296 6.51 13.57 14.42
CA LEU A 296 5.31 14.38 14.61
C LEU A 296 5.31 15.07 15.98
N PHE A 297 5.60 14.35 17.05
CA PHE A 297 5.69 14.91 18.41
C PHE A 297 6.78 15.98 18.50
N TYR A 298 7.94 15.75 17.88
CA TYR A 298 9.01 16.74 17.81
C TYR A 298 8.57 18.04 17.09
N ARG A 299 7.72 17.93 16.06
CA ARG A 299 7.21 19.08 15.28
C ARG A 299 5.88 19.63 15.78
N LEU A 300 5.30 19.09 16.85
CA LEU A 300 3.93 19.38 17.26
C LEU A 300 3.67 20.88 17.49
N GLN A 301 4.62 21.60 18.10
CA GLN A 301 4.50 23.04 18.35
C GLN A 301 4.47 23.88 17.06
N GLN A 302 5.10 23.38 15.98
CA GLN A 302 5.15 24.04 14.66
C GLN A 302 3.92 23.69 13.80
N LEU A 303 3.12 22.71 14.22
CA LEU A 303 1.91 22.24 13.52
C LEU A 303 0.62 22.86 14.06
N LYS A 304 0.71 23.94 14.86
CA LYS A 304 -0.46 24.65 15.36
C LYS A 304 -1.31 25.17 14.19
N SER A 305 -2.61 24.99 14.30
CA SER A 305 -3.59 25.54 13.35
C SER A 305 -3.50 27.06 13.35
N GLU A 306 -3.64 27.66 12.17
CA GLU A 306 -3.63 29.12 12.00
C GLU A 306 -5.02 29.75 12.18
N GLY A 307 -6.09 28.94 12.20
CA GLY A 307 -7.47 29.38 12.35
C GLY A 307 -8.25 28.61 13.42
N GLU A 308 -9.35 29.20 13.87
CA GLU A 308 -10.33 28.61 14.79
C GLU A 308 -11.62 28.22 14.04
N PHE A 309 -12.43 27.32 14.62
CA PHE A 309 -13.72 26.97 14.04
C PHE A 309 -14.77 28.02 14.44
N ASP A 310 -15.29 28.78 13.47
CA ASP A 310 -16.25 29.87 13.70
C ASP A 310 -17.60 29.40 14.29
N SER A 311 -18.04 28.18 13.97
CA SER A 311 -19.27 27.60 14.54
C SER A 311 -19.37 26.08 14.34
N MET A 312 -20.13 25.41 15.22
CA MET A 312 -20.43 23.96 15.11
C MET A 312 -21.34 23.62 13.92
N LEU A 313 -22.09 24.58 13.39
CA LEU A 313 -22.95 24.45 12.20
C LEU A 313 -22.34 25.21 11.01
N SER A 314 -21.09 24.90 10.70
CA SER A 314 -20.35 25.44 9.56
C SER A 314 -20.04 24.35 8.54
N ARG A 315 -19.64 24.75 7.32
CA ARG A 315 -19.18 23.79 6.30
C ARG A 315 -17.95 23.03 6.80
N GLU A 316 -17.08 23.74 7.51
CA GLU A 316 -15.86 23.24 8.13
C GLU A 316 -16.16 22.16 9.19
N SER A 317 -17.17 22.39 10.02
CA SER A 317 -17.64 21.40 11.01
C SER A 317 -18.24 20.15 10.34
N ALA A 318 -18.90 20.29 9.19
CA ALA A 318 -19.36 19.14 8.40
C ALA A 318 -18.19 18.31 7.84
N PHE A 319 -17.10 18.95 7.38
CA PHE A 319 -15.87 18.25 6.97
C PHE A 319 -15.20 17.52 8.12
N LEU A 320 -15.17 18.13 9.31
CA LEU A 320 -14.65 17.50 10.53
C LEU A 320 -15.49 16.30 10.94
N PHE A 321 -16.82 16.43 10.95
CA PHE A 321 -17.74 15.33 11.28
C PHE A 321 -17.58 14.16 10.31
N ASN A 322 -17.48 14.42 9.01
CA ASN A 322 -17.23 13.40 8.00
C ASN A 322 -15.89 12.67 8.24
N ASN A 323 -14.85 13.42 8.63
CA ASN A 323 -13.56 12.83 9.00
C ASN A 323 -13.65 11.94 10.24
N LEU A 324 -14.38 12.38 11.28
CA LEU A 324 -14.60 11.59 12.48
C LEU A 324 -15.42 10.33 12.18
N LEU A 325 -16.39 10.40 11.26
CA LEU A 325 -17.14 9.23 10.80
C LEU A 325 -16.22 8.20 10.13
N PHE A 326 -15.40 8.61 9.17
CA PHE A 326 -14.46 7.68 8.51
C PHE A 326 -13.44 7.09 9.48
N ALA A 327 -12.88 7.90 10.37
CA ALA A 327 -11.97 7.42 11.41
C ALA A 327 -12.66 6.47 12.40
N GLY A 328 -13.92 6.77 12.76
CA GLY A 328 -14.73 5.92 13.64
C GLY A 328 -15.06 4.58 12.99
N VAL A 329 -15.46 4.55 11.72
CA VAL A 329 -15.68 3.31 10.97
C VAL A 329 -14.38 2.51 10.88
N ALA A 330 -13.26 3.16 10.54
CA ALA A 330 -11.96 2.50 10.49
C ALA A 330 -11.56 1.91 11.86
N PHE A 331 -11.80 2.63 12.96
CA PHE A 331 -11.54 2.13 14.31
C PHE A 331 -12.41 0.91 14.65
N VAL A 332 -13.71 0.97 14.39
CA VAL A 332 -14.63 -0.14 14.67
C VAL A 332 -14.28 -1.37 13.82
N THR A 333 -13.97 -1.19 12.53
CA THR A 333 -13.54 -2.29 11.65
C THR A 333 -12.21 -2.88 12.11
N PHE A 334 -11.23 -2.05 12.47
CA PHE A 334 -9.95 -2.52 13.02
C PHE A 334 -10.17 -3.30 14.32
N TRP A 335 -10.93 -2.72 15.26
CA TRP A 335 -11.22 -3.37 16.54
C TRP A 335 -11.95 -4.70 16.33
N GLY A 336 -13.00 -4.74 15.51
CA GLY A 336 -13.72 -5.97 15.21
C GLY A 336 -12.84 -7.04 14.55
N THR A 337 -11.82 -6.64 13.79
CA THR A 337 -10.87 -7.55 13.15
C THR A 337 -9.85 -8.13 14.14
N ILE A 338 -9.40 -7.34 15.11
CA ILE A 338 -8.35 -7.73 16.07
C ILE A 338 -8.91 -8.30 17.37
N PHE A 339 -10.14 -7.94 17.73
CA PHE A 339 -10.76 -8.34 18.99
C PHE A 339 -10.76 -9.86 19.23
N PRO A 340 -11.11 -10.73 18.25
CA PRO A 340 -11.05 -12.18 18.45
C PRO A 340 -9.67 -12.67 18.91
N LEU A 341 -8.61 -12.08 18.36
CA LEU A 341 -7.21 -12.39 18.67
C LEU A 341 -6.85 -12.06 20.13
N LEU A 342 -7.50 -11.06 20.72
CA LEU A 342 -7.29 -10.66 22.12
C LEU A 342 -8.19 -11.43 23.09
N SER A 343 -9.40 -11.82 22.66
CA SER A 343 -10.35 -12.56 23.50
C SER A 343 -10.07 -14.05 23.57
N GLU A 344 -9.42 -14.61 22.55
CA GLU A 344 -9.09 -16.04 22.43
C GLU A 344 -7.62 -16.36 22.80
N ALA A 345 -6.80 -15.33 23.06
CA ALA A 345 -5.44 -15.46 23.60
C ALA A 345 -5.43 -15.57 25.13
#